data_AF-A0A4D6DKF1-F1
#
_entry.id   AF-A0A4D6DKF1-F1
#
_cell.length_a   1.000
_cell.length_b   1.000
_cell.length_c   1.000
_cell.angle_alpha   90.00
_cell.angle_beta   90.00
_cell.angle_gamma   90.00
#
_symmetry.space_group_name_H-M   'P 1'
#
loop_
_entity.id
_entity.type
_entity.pdbx_description
1 polymer ?
#
loop_
_entity_poly.entity_id
_entity_poly.type
_entity_poly.pdbx_seq_one_letter_code
_entity_poly.pdbx_strand_id
1 'polypeptide(L)' 'DDGSANRDVVGPVHKIYANDARFSIILLARNVGKRKAQIAAIRGSSGDLVLNVDSDTILAADVVTKLAAK' A
#
# COMPACT_ATOMS: atom_id res chain seq x y z
N ASP A 1 4.52 1.46 -4.44
CA ASP A 1 4.63 2.06 -5.79
C ASP A 1 5.17 1.00 -6.75
N ASP A 2 4.49 0.77 -7.86
CA ASP A 2 4.86 -0.25 -8.85
C ASP A 2 6.03 0.16 -9.76
N GLY A 3 6.64 1.32 -9.53
CA GLY A 3 7.62 1.97 -10.39
C GLY A 3 6.97 2.96 -11.36
N SER A 4 5.91 3.62 -10.90
CA SER A 4 5.10 4.57 -11.66
C SER A 4 5.90 5.78 -12.15
N ALA A 5 5.60 6.25 -13.36
CA ALA A 5 6.30 7.37 -13.99
C ALA A 5 6.06 8.71 -13.28
N ASN A 6 4.93 8.84 -12.59
CA ASN A 6 4.53 10.03 -11.83
C ASN A 6 4.82 9.90 -10.32
N ARG A 7 5.75 9.03 -9.92
CA ARG A 7 6.09 8.78 -8.50
C ARG A 7 6.38 10.07 -7.71
N ASP A 8 6.95 11.07 -8.35
CA ASP A 8 7.29 12.33 -7.69
C ASP A 8 6.05 13.10 -7.20
N VAL A 9 4.87 12.87 -7.80
CA VAL A 9 3.60 13.47 -7.37
C VAL A 9 3.21 13.00 -5.97
N VAL A 10 3.51 11.75 -5.62
CA VAL A 10 3.23 11.16 -4.29
C VAL A 10 4.42 11.23 -3.34
N GLY A 11 5.56 11.77 -3.79
CA GLY A 11 6.76 11.97 -2.96
C GLY A 11 6.52 12.69 -1.63
N PRO A 12 5.72 13.78 -1.57
CA PRO A 12 5.38 14.43 -0.32
C PRO A 12 4.63 13.51 0.67
N VAL A 13 3.73 12.66 0.16
CA VAL A 13 2.98 11.69 0.99
C VAL A 13 3.94 10.67 1.59
N HIS A 14 4.89 10.16 0.80
CA HIS A 14 5.92 9.25 1.32
C HIS A 14 6.73 9.89 2.46
N LYS A 15 7.08 11.18 2.34
CA LYS A 15 7.84 11.90 3.39
C LYS A 15 7.05 12.05 4.68
N ILE A 16 5.74 12.30 4.60
CA ILE A 16 4.86 12.43 5.77
C ILE A 16 4.87 11.14 6.61
N TYR A 17 4.85 9.98 5.96
CA TYR A 17 4.76 8.68 6.63
C TYR A 17 6.10 7.95 6.80
N ALA A 18 7.21 8.52 6.32
CA ALA A 18 8.52 7.84 6.30
C ALA A 18 9.03 7.38 7.67
N ASN A 19 8.64 8.08 8.74
CA ASN A 19 9.07 7.80 10.12
C ASN A 19 7.98 7.13 10.97
N ASP A 20 6.81 6.84 10.41
CA ASP A 20 5.74 6.14 11.14
C ASP A 20 5.93 4.63 11.01
N ALA A 21 6.21 3.96 12.13
CA ALA A 21 6.47 2.52 12.16
C ALA A 21 5.28 1.66 11.69
N ARG A 22 4.07 2.24 11.59
CA ARG A 22 2.88 1.56 11.06
C ARG A 22 2.87 1.50 9.52
N PHE A 23 3.73 2.27 8.85
CA PHE A 23 3.80 2.34 7.39
C PHE A 23 5.09 1.71 6.87
N SER A 24 4.96 0.91 5.81
CA SER A 24 6.07 0.41 5.01
C SER A 24 5.86 0.81 3.56
N ILE A 25 6.80 1.58 3.01
CA ILE A 25 6.72 2.11 1.64
C ILE A 25 7.64 1.30 0.75
N ILE A 26 7.06 0.45 -0.09
CA ILE A 26 7.79 -0.36 -1.07
C ILE A 26 7.83 0.39 -2.41
N LEU A 27 9.05 0.72 -2.87
CA LEU A 27 9.30 1.39 -4.14
C LEU A 27 10.00 0.44 -5.10
N LEU A 28 9.35 0.08 -6.20
CA LEU A 28 9.95 -0.77 -7.22
C LEU A 28 10.76 0.06 -8.23
N ALA A 29 11.90 -0.48 -8.67
CA ALA A 29 12.89 0.25 -9.46
C ALA A 29 12.40 0.65 -10.87
N ARG A 30 11.42 -0.06 -11.42
CA ARG A 30 10.81 0.17 -12.73
C ARG A 30 9.36 -0.26 -12.70
N ASN A 31 8.54 0.25 -13.61
CA ASN A 31 7.14 -0.16 -13.72
C ASN A 31 7.04 -1.68 -13.96
N VAL A 32 6.56 -2.42 -12.97
CA VAL A 32 6.34 -3.88 -13.05
C VAL A 32 4.86 -4.25 -13.21
N GLY A 33 3.97 -3.27 -13.13
CA GLY A 33 2.52 -3.41 -13.15
C GLY A 33 1.88 -3.86 -11.83
N LYS A 34 0.57 -3.58 -11.72
CA LYS A 34 -0.28 -3.76 -10.53
C LYS A 34 -0.09 -5.10 -9.82
N ARG A 35 -0.21 -6.22 -10.55
CA ARG A 35 -0.16 -7.56 -9.96
C ARG A 35 1.18 -7.86 -9.28
N LYS A 36 2.31 -7.49 -9.90
CA LYS A 36 3.64 -7.75 -9.33
C LYS A 36 3.91 -6.86 -8.12
N ALA A 37 3.45 -5.61 -8.16
CA ALA A 37 3.55 -4.71 -7.01
C ALA A 37 2.73 -5.20 -5.81
N GLN A 38 1.51 -5.70 -6.04
CA GLN A 38 0.69 -6.30 -4.99
C GLN A 38 1.35 -7.53 -4.37
N ILE A 39 1.95 -8.41 -5.18
CA ILE A 39 2.69 -9.58 -4.68
C ILE A 39 3.88 -9.15 -3.81
N ALA A 40 4.63 -8.12 -4.22
CA ALA A 40 5.74 -7.60 -3.44
C ALA A 40 5.26 -7.05 -2.08
N ALA A 41 4.13 -6.33 -2.06
CA ALA A 41 3.51 -5.83 -0.84
C ALA A 41 3.07 -6.96 0.10
N ILE A 42 2.31 -7.94 -0.41
CA ILE A 42 1.84 -9.08 0.38
C ILE A 42 3.01 -9.85 1.02
N ARG A 43 4.10 -10.06 0.29
CA ARG A 43 5.29 -10.75 0.81
C ARG A 43 6.01 -9.98 1.92
N GLY A 44 5.85 -8.66 1.98
CA GLY A 44 6.38 -7.81 3.04
C GLY A 44 5.43 -7.60 4.23
N SER A 45 4.21 -8.12 4.14
CA SER A 45 3.19 -8.03 5.20
C SER A 45 3.30 -9.20 6.17
N SER A 46 2.90 -8.98 7.43
CA SER A 46 2.98 -9.98 8.51
C SER A 46 1.66 -10.23 9.25
N GLY A 47 0.55 -9.61 8.82
CA GLY A 47 -0.75 -9.77 9.46
C GLY A 47 -1.53 -11.00 8.97
N ASP A 48 -2.43 -11.52 9.81
CA ASP A 48 -3.30 -12.66 9.49
C ASP A 48 -4.37 -12.34 8.44
N LEU A 49 -4.73 -11.06 8.31
CA LEU A 49 -5.67 -10.53 7.33
C LEU A 49 -4.97 -9.47 6.46
N VAL A 50 -5.00 -9.66 5.15
CA VAL A 50 -4.50 -8.66 4.18
C VAL A 50 -5.68 -8.07 3.40
N LEU A 51 -5.87 -6.76 3.56
CA LEU A 51 -6.82 -5.98 2.77
C LEU A 51 -6.09 -5.22 1.67
N ASN A 52 -6.27 -5.65 0.42
CA ASN A 52 -5.75 -4.93 -0.74
C ASN A 52 -6.73 -3.83 -1.15
N VAL A 53 -6.21 -2.61 -1.33
CA VAL A 53 -7.01 -1.41 -1.62
C VAL A 53 -6.36 -0.67 -2.77
N ASP A 54 -7.16 -0.25 -3.76
CA ASP A 54 -6.67 0.60 -4.84
C ASP A 54 -6.42 2.03 -4.34
N SER A 55 -5.43 2.71 -4.91
CA SER A 55 -4.94 4.01 -4.40
C SER A 55 -5.94 5.16 -4.53
N ASP A 56 -6.99 4.98 -5.33
CA ASP A 56 -8.10 5.92 -5.54
C ASP A 56 -9.35 5.57 -4.72
N THR A 57 -9.25 4.60 -3.80
CA THR A 57 -10.37 4.16 -2.96
C THR A 57 -10.33 4.80 -1.58
N ILE A 58 -11.46 5.36 -1.16
CA ILE A 58 -11.68 5.82 0.22
C ILE A 58 -12.39 4.72 1.01
N LEU A 59 -11.83 4.34 2.15
CA LEU A 59 -12.41 3.33 3.03
C LEU A 59 -13.33 3.95 4.08
N ALA A 60 -14.43 3.27 4.38
CA ALA A 60 -15.21 3.56 5.58
C ALA A 60 -14.38 3.22 6.84
N ALA A 61 -14.54 4.00 7.90
CA ALA A 61 -13.75 3.86 9.13
C ALA A 61 -13.88 2.47 9.78
N ASP A 62 -15.01 1.77 9.57
CA ASP A 62 -15.31 0.48 10.18
C ASP A 62 -15.05 -0.73 9.25
N VAL A 63 -14.44 -0.52 8.08
CA VAL A 63 -14.25 -1.60 7.09
C VAL A 63 -13.43 -2.77 7.63
N VAL A 64 -12.36 -2.48 8.39
CA VAL A 64 -11.48 -3.53 8.93
C VAL A 64 -12.23 -4.36 9.97
N THR A 65 -12.96 -3.72 10.87
CA THR A 65 -13.79 -4.41 11.88
C THR A 65 -14.84 -5.29 11.21
N LYS A 66 -15.52 -4.80 10.17
CA LYS A 66 -16.51 -5.57 9.41
C LYS A 66 -15.93 -6.78 8.69
N LEU A 67 -14.71 -6.67 8.18
CA LEU A 67 -14.04 -7.77 7.47
C LEU A 67 -13.43 -8.80 8.42
N ALA A 68 -12.91 -8.37 9.57
CA ALA A 68 -12.31 -9.26 10.57
C ALA A 68 -13.36 -10.01 11.42
N ALA A 69 -14.60 -9.50 11.49
CA ALA A 69 -15.71 -10.15 12.19
C ALA A 69 -16.42 -11.25 11.38
N LYS A 70 -15.93 -11.57 10.18
CA LYS A 70 -16.49 -12.58 9.28
C LYS A 70 -15.83 -13.95 9.43
#